data_AF-A0A357JD09-F1
#
_entry.id   AF-A0A357JD09-F1
#
_cell.length_a   1.000
_cell.length_b   1.000
_cell.length_c   1.000
_cell.angle_alpha   90.00
_cell.angle_beta   90.00
_cell.angle_gamma   90.00
#
_symmetry.space_group_name_H-M   'P 1'
#
loop_
_entity.id
_entity.type
_entity.pdbx_description
1 polymer ?
#
loop_
_entity_poly.entity_id
_entity_poly.type
_entity_poly.pdbx_seq_one_letter_code
_entity_poly.pdbx_strand_id
1 'polypeptide(L)'
;MPKCKYCHKNISKFDKDRCPYCGGVNPLEGVNSVTCDITQVIDTCDDSNTDSNFVQHSKKINSLLLMFLGIFGVDSFYLGFIKEGLLRLFINFILYAGLFCLFFFVNKFSLFNLIMSLILPFVILFAVYFIIGIVSLFKKNKKDSNGVFLK
;
A
#
# COMPACT_ATOMS: atom_id res chain seq x y z
N MET A 1 -32.01 -3.59 -16.48
CA MET A 1 -32.20 -3.43 -17.94
C MET A 1 -33.01 -4.62 -18.46
N PRO A 2 -33.95 -4.43 -19.39
CA PRO A 2 -34.67 -5.56 -19.97
C PRO A 2 -33.77 -6.39 -20.90
N LYS A 3 -34.02 -7.70 -20.93
CA LYS A 3 -33.29 -8.64 -21.79
C LYS A 3 -34.07 -8.88 -23.07
N CYS A 4 -33.35 -8.98 -24.18
CA CYS A 4 -33.94 -9.34 -25.46
C CYS A 4 -34.53 -10.76 -25.40
N LYS A 5 -35.75 -10.95 -25.92
CA LYS A 5 -36.41 -12.26 -26.06
C LYS A 5 -35.60 -13.27 -26.88
N TYR A 6 -34.87 -12.80 -27.89
CA TYR A 6 -34.18 -13.67 -28.87
C TYR A 6 -32.72 -13.95 -28.50
N CYS A 7 -31.95 -12.92 -28.15
CA CYS A 7 -30.50 -13.07 -27.89
C CYS A 7 -30.12 -12.94 -26.41
N HIS A 8 -31.08 -12.69 -25.53
CA HIS A 8 -30.90 -12.53 -24.08
C HIS A 8 -29.88 -11.48 -23.62
N LYS A 9 -29.31 -10.69 -24.55
CA LYS A 9 -28.48 -9.54 -24.22
C LYS A 9 -29.31 -8.44 -23.56
N ASN A 10 -28.66 -7.72 -22.65
CA ASN A 10 -29.22 -6.52 -22.04
C ASN A 10 -29.38 -5.45 -23.13
N ILE A 11 -30.59 -4.95 -23.31
CA ILE A 11 -30.91 -3.90 -24.28
C ILE A 11 -31.53 -2.70 -23.57
N SER A 12 -31.44 -1.52 -24.20
CA SER A 12 -32.04 -0.32 -23.62
C SER A 12 -33.57 -0.40 -23.71
N LYS A 13 -34.29 0.33 -22.84
CA LYS A 13 -35.76 0.45 -22.92
C LYS A 13 -36.23 1.21 -24.17
N PHE A 14 -35.31 1.85 -24.89
CA PHE A 14 -35.60 2.61 -26.11
C PHE A 14 -35.60 1.71 -27.36
N ASP A 15 -34.95 0.54 -27.31
CA ASP A 15 -34.84 -0.40 -28.43
C ASP A 15 -36.07 -1.33 -28.51
N LYS A 16 -37.28 -0.76 -28.55
CA LYS A 16 -38.55 -1.49 -28.53
C LYS A 16 -38.89 -2.17 -29.86
N ASP A 17 -38.48 -1.57 -30.97
CA ASP A 17 -38.90 -2.02 -32.30
C ASP A 17 -37.95 -3.07 -32.87
N ARG A 18 -36.65 -2.93 -32.61
CA ARG A 18 -35.61 -3.83 -33.14
C ARG A 18 -34.43 -3.94 -32.19
N CYS A 19 -33.96 -5.17 -31.94
CA CYS A 19 -32.77 -5.39 -31.14
C CYS A 19 -31.49 -4.97 -31.90
N PRO A 20 -30.61 -4.14 -31.32
CA PRO A 20 -29.37 -3.69 -31.97
C PRO A 20 -28.34 -4.81 -32.17
N TYR A 21 -28.45 -5.92 -31.43
CA TYR A 21 -27.48 -7.02 -31.49
C TYR A 21 -27.89 -8.15 -32.41
N CYS A 22 -29.17 -8.54 -32.41
CA CYS A 22 -29.64 -9.70 -33.15
C CYS A 22 -30.69 -9.37 -34.24
N GLY A 23 -31.09 -8.09 -34.36
CA GLY A 23 -32.04 -7.64 -35.39
C GLY A 23 -33.48 -8.13 -35.19
N GLY A 24 -33.79 -8.83 -34.11
CA GLY A 24 -35.13 -9.33 -33.81
C GLY A 24 -36.13 -8.19 -33.60
N VAL A 25 -37.31 -8.31 -34.20
CA VAL A 25 -38.41 -7.34 -34.07
C VAL A 25 -39.18 -7.54 -32.76
N ASN A 26 -39.61 -6.44 -32.14
CA ASN A 26 -40.29 -6.41 -30.85
C ASN A 26 -39.57 -7.20 -29.74
N PRO A 27 -38.29 -6.93 -29.45
CA PRO A 27 -37.49 -7.74 -28.51
C PRO A 27 -37.95 -7.66 -27.04
N LEU A 28 -38.84 -6.73 -26.70
CA LEU A 28 -39.29 -6.41 -25.33
C LEU A 28 -40.75 -6.82 -25.04
N GLU A 29 -41.42 -7.45 -25.99
CA GLU A 29 -42.81 -7.86 -25.87
C GLU A 29 -42.95 -9.02 -24.84
N GLY A 30 -43.69 -8.77 -23.76
CA GLY A 30 -43.88 -9.73 -22.66
C GLY A 30 -42.77 -9.75 -21.59
N VAL A 31 -41.78 -8.85 -21.67
CA VAL A 31 -40.67 -8.78 -20.70
C VAL A 31 -40.94 -7.66 -19.68
N ASN A 32 -41.14 -8.03 -18.41
CA ASN A 32 -41.36 -7.07 -17.32
C ASN A 32 -40.10 -6.21 -17.09
N SER A 33 -40.13 -4.96 -17.55
CA SER A 33 -38.99 -4.04 -17.48
C SER A 33 -38.88 -3.36 -16.11
N VAL A 34 -38.39 -4.08 -15.11
CA VAL A 34 -38.05 -3.47 -13.81
C VAL A 34 -36.92 -2.47 -14.01
N THR A 35 -37.03 -1.29 -13.39
CA THR A 35 -35.92 -0.33 -13.27
C THR A 35 -34.86 -0.94 -12.37
N CYS A 36 -33.72 -1.33 -12.94
CA CYS A 36 -32.54 -1.69 -12.15
C CYS A 36 -31.67 -0.45 -12.06
N ASP A 37 -31.11 -0.20 -10.88
CA ASP A 37 -30.16 0.89 -10.68
C ASP A 37 -28.93 0.68 -11.58
N ILE A 38 -28.42 1.76 -12.17
CA ILE A 38 -27.37 1.67 -13.19
C ILE A 38 -26.06 1.17 -12.58
N THR A 39 -25.87 1.40 -11.28
CA THR A 39 -24.75 0.91 -10.47
C THR A 39 -24.67 -0.62 -10.35
N GLN A 40 -25.77 -1.34 -10.60
CA GLN A 40 -25.81 -2.81 -10.57
C GLN A 40 -25.54 -3.45 -11.94
N VAL A 41 -25.46 -2.65 -13.01
CA VAL A 41 -25.38 -3.14 -14.41
C VAL A 41 -24.16 -2.61 -15.15
N ILE A 42 -23.54 -1.54 -14.64
CA ILE A 42 -22.15 -1.27 -14.96
C ILE A 42 -21.41 -2.48 -14.40
N ASP A 43 -20.77 -3.26 -15.28
CA ASP A 43 -19.60 -4.02 -14.87
C ASP A 43 -18.66 -2.95 -14.30
N THR A 44 -18.74 -2.72 -12.98
CA THR A 44 -17.58 -2.24 -12.27
C THR A 44 -16.47 -3.15 -12.72
N CYS A 45 -15.27 -2.62 -12.89
CA CYS A 45 -14.11 -3.48 -12.94
C CYS A 45 -14.16 -4.26 -11.61
N ASP A 46 -14.88 -5.37 -11.58
CA ASP A 46 -14.78 -6.36 -10.56
C ASP A 46 -13.30 -6.65 -10.62
N ASP A 47 -12.62 -6.41 -9.52
CA ASP A 47 -11.22 -6.75 -9.25
C ASP A 47 -11.02 -8.28 -9.31
N SER A 48 -11.65 -8.93 -10.29
CA SER A 48 -11.77 -10.36 -10.49
C SER A 48 -10.76 -10.88 -11.51
N ASN A 49 -9.93 -10.00 -12.11
CA ASN A 49 -8.84 -10.42 -12.99
C ASN A 49 -7.48 -9.75 -12.72
N THR A 50 -7.30 -9.08 -11.57
CA THR A 50 -5.97 -8.66 -11.10
C THR A 50 -5.87 -8.90 -9.60
N ASP A 51 -5.06 -9.90 -9.23
CA ASP A 51 -4.53 -10.16 -7.88
C ASP A 51 -5.47 -10.78 -6.82
N SER A 52 -6.09 -11.93 -7.13
CA SER A 52 -6.69 -12.82 -6.11
C SER A 52 -5.71 -13.37 -5.06
N ASN A 53 -4.43 -12.98 -5.10
CA ASN A 53 -3.39 -13.34 -4.13
C ASN A 53 -2.69 -12.12 -3.50
N PHE A 54 -3.28 -10.92 -3.51
CA PHE A 54 -2.68 -9.79 -2.79
C PHE A 54 -2.92 -9.93 -1.28
N VAL A 55 -1.93 -10.46 -0.56
CA VAL A 55 -1.95 -10.54 0.90
C VAL A 55 -1.66 -9.16 1.49
N GLN A 56 -2.67 -8.55 2.10
CA GLN A 56 -2.52 -7.25 2.77
C GLN A 56 -1.44 -7.30 3.87
N HIS A 57 -0.53 -6.32 3.84
CA HIS A 57 0.51 -6.18 4.85
C HIS A 57 -0.05 -5.78 6.22
N SER A 58 0.50 -6.36 7.29
CA SER A 58 0.08 -6.07 8.65
C SER A 58 0.78 -4.83 9.19
N LYS A 59 0.01 -3.95 9.82
CA LYS A 59 0.49 -2.75 10.52
C LYS A 59 1.42 -3.10 11.68
N LYS A 60 1.10 -4.16 12.43
CA LYS A 60 1.90 -4.59 13.60
C LYS A 60 3.30 -5.02 13.16
N ILE A 61 3.37 -5.81 12.09
CA ILE A 61 4.65 -6.27 11.52
C ILE A 61 5.45 -5.07 11.01
N ASN A 62 4.83 -4.18 10.24
CA ASN A 62 5.51 -2.97 9.74
C ASN A 62 6.09 -2.09 10.86
N SER A 63 5.33 -1.88 11.94
CA SER A 63 5.81 -1.09 13.06
C SER A 63 6.91 -1.79 13.86
N LEU A 64 6.83 -3.11 14.03
CA LEU A 64 7.88 -3.90 14.68
C LEU A 64 9.17 -3.86 13.86
N LEU A 65 9.06 -3.96 12.53
CA LEU A 65 10.18 -3.79 11.60
C LEU A 65 10.79 -2.39 11.71
N LEU A 66 9.97 -1.36 11.85
CA LEU A 66 10.44 0.02 12.05
C LEU A 66 11.16 0.20 13.40
N MET A 67 10.72 -0.47 14.47
CA MET A 67 11.36 -0.37 15.79
C MET A 67 12.76 -1.00 15.80
N PHE A 68 12.91 -2.20 15.26
CA PHE A 68 14.17 -2.96 15.37
C PHE A 68 15.09 -2.80 14.17
N LEU A 69 14.51 -2.69 12.96
CA LEU A 69 15.24 -2.61 11.69
C LEU A 69 15.01 -1.27 10.96
N GLY A 70 14.48 -0.25 11.65
CA GLY A 70 14.27 1.08 11.09
C GLY A 70 15.56 1.76 10.60
N ILE A 71 16.70 1.46 11.24
CA ILE A 71 18.03 1.94 10.82
C ILE A 71 18.36 1.47 9.39
N PHE A 72 17.92 0.28 9.01
CA PHE A 72 18.13 -0.29 7.68
C PHE A 72 17.00 0.07 6.69
N GLY A 73 15.92 0.72 7.14
CA GLY A 73 14.78 1.07 6.29
C GLY A 73 13.90 -0.12 5.89
N VAL A 74 13.95 -1.23 6.65
CA VAL A 74 13.20 -2.47 6.35
C VAL A 74 11.69 -2.25 6.36
N ASP A 75 11.20 -1.27 7.12
CA ASP A 75 9.79 -0.88 7.11
C ASP A 75 9.32 -0.39 5.73
N SER A 76 10.14 0.42 5.04
CA SER A 76 9.82 0.90 3.69
C SER A 76 9.92 -0.21 2.65
N PHE A 77 10.88 -1.13 2.79
CA PHE A 77 10.98 -2.30 1.91
C PHE A 77 9.80 -3.25 2.07
N TYR A 78 9.30 -3.44 3.30
CA TYR A 78 8.12 -4.25 3.58
C TYR A 78 6.85 -3.68 2.92
N LEU A 79 6.78 -2.36 2.74
CA LEU A 79 5.70 -1.67 2.03
C LEU A 79 5.97 -1.51 0.52
N GLY A 80 6.97 -2.20 -0.05
CA GLY A 80 7.31 -2.09 -1.47
C GLY A 80 7.92 -0.75 -1.91
N PHE A 81 8.17 0.20 -1.00
CA PHE A 81 8.82 1.48 -1.31
C PHE A 81 10.36 1.33 -1.33
N ILE A 82 10.87 0.64 -2.36
CA ILE A 82 12.31 0.33 -2.50
C ILE A 82 13.17 1.61 -2.53
N LYS A 83 12.73 2.65 -3.26
CA LYS A 83 13.46 3.93 -3.36
C LYS A 83 13.57 4.63 -2.01
N GLU A 84 12.49 4.63 -1.23
CA GLU A 84 12.48 5.27 0.10
C GLU A 84 13.33 4.49 1.10
N GLY A 85 13.26 3.15 1.07
CA GLY A 85 14.09 2.29 1.91
C GLY A 85 15.59 2.51 1.64
N LEU A 86 15.98 2.54 0.37
CA LEU A 86 17.38 2.76 -0.03
C LEU A 86 17.86 4.16 0.38
N LEU A 87 17.04 5.19 0.13
CA LEU A 87 17.36 6.58 0.50
C LEU A 87 17.52 6.72 2.02
N ARG A 88 16.65 6.11 2.81
CA ARG A 88 16.74 6.12 4.28
C ARG A 88 18.02 5.41 4.76
N LEU A 89 18.40 4.30 4.14
CA LEU A 89 19.65 3.59 4.45
C LEU A 89 20.88 4.48 4.21
N PHE A 90 20.96 5.15 3.05
CA PHE A 90 22.06 6.06 2.74
C PHE A 90 22.13 7.23 3.73
N ILE A 91 21.00 7.87 4.04
CA ILE A 91 20.96 8.97 5.00
C ILE A 91 21.42 8.50 6.39
N ASN A 92 20.95 7.34 6.86
CA ASN A 92 21.36 6.80 8.16
C ASN A 92 22.85 6.48 8.19
N PHE A 93 23.43 5.98 7.10
CA PHE A 93 24.86 5.69 7.03
C PHE A 93 25.70 6.97 7.12
N ILE A 94 25.30 8.03 6.41
CA ILE A 94 25.97 9.34 6.47
C ILE A 94 25.85 9.94 7.87
N LEU A 95 24.67 9.86 8.49
CA LEU A 95 24.42 10.39 9.83
C LEU A 95 25.22 9.62 10.88
N TYR A 96 25.29 8.30 10.76
CA TYR A 96 26.11 7.45 11.63
C TYR A 96 27.60 7.79 11.51
N ALA A 97 28.14 7.90 10.28
CA ALA A 97 29.52 8.28 10.04
C ALA A 97 29.82 9.69 10.58
N GLY A 98 28.92 10.64 10.39
CA GLY A 98 29.04 12.01 10.90
C GLY A 98 29.08 12.07 12.42
N LEU A 99 28.16 11.37 13.11
CA LEU A 99 28.16 11.28 14.57
C LEU A 99 29.39 10.56 15.10
N PHE A 100 29.80 9.47 14.44
CA PHE A 100 31.02 8.75 14.81
C PHE A 100 32.25 9.65 14.75
N CYS A 101 32.43 10.41 13.65
CA CYS A 101 33.52 11.37 13.53
C CYS A 101 33.48 12.44 14.63
N LEU A 102 32.30 13.00 14.93
CA LEU A 102 32.16 13.98 16.01
C LEU A 102 32.57 13.42 17.37
N PHE A 103 32.07 12.24 17.75
CA PHE A 103 32.41 11.61 19.03
C PHE A 103 33.88 11.15 19.09
N PHE A 104 34.47 10.82 17.95
CA PHE A 104 35.88 10.45 17.85
C PHE A 104 36.80 11.62 18.16
N PHE A 105 36.51 12.82 17.63
CA PHE A 105 37.35 14.01 17.88
C PHE A 105 37.13 14.64 19.27
N VAL A 106 35.95 14.48 19.87
CA VAL A 106 35.65 15.02 21.21
C VAL A 106 36.34 14.21 22.32
N ASN A 107 36.50 12.90 22.13
CA ASN A 107 37.07 12.04 23.16
C ASN A 107 38.59 11.90 23.04
N LYS A 108 39.28 11.89 24.18
CA LYS A 108 40.72 11.58 24.21
C LYS A 108 40.97 10.18 23.65
N PHE A 109 42.05 10.03 22.89
CA PHE A 109 42.47 8.79 22.25
C PHE A 109 42.75 7.70 23.29
N SER A 110 41.74 6.89 23.57
CA SER A 110 41.77 5.71 24.43
C SER A 110 40.89 4.63 23.79
N LEU A 111 41.31 3.37 23.89
CA LEU A 111 40.65 2.25 23.23
C LEU A 111 39.19 2.08 23.69
N PHE A 112 38.93 2.34 24.98
CA PHE A 112 37.58 2.35 25.54
C PHE A 112 36.69 3.45 24.93
N ASN A 113 37.26 4.63 24.71
CA ASN A 113 36.53 5.76 24.13
C ASN A 113 36.20 5.53 22.65
N LEU A 114 37.05 4.80 21.92
CA LEU A 114 36.79 4.43 20.53
C LEU A 114 35.57 3.50 20.44
N ILE A 115 35.50 2.49 21.31
CA ILE A 115 34.35 1.57 21.38
C ILE A 115 33.07 2.34 21.74
N MET A 116 33.14 3.23 22.74
CA MET A 116 31.98 4.05 23.13
C MET A 116 31.54 5.00 22.03
N SER A 117 32.47 5.59 21.29
CA SER A 117 32.19 6.44 20.13
C SER A 117 31.48 5.70 18.98
N LEU A 118 31.65 4.39 18.88
CA LEU A 118 31.00 3.55 17.87
C LEU A 118 29.60 3.09 18.32
N ILE A 119 29.46 2.71 19.58
CA ILE A 119 28.20 2.20 20.15
C ILE A 119 27.19 3.33 20.38
N LEU A 120 27.62 4.46 20.92
CA LEU A 120 26.75 5.57 21.28
C LEU A 120 25.89 6.10 20.12
N PRO A 121 26.42 6.40 18.92
CA PRO A 121 25.60 6.84 17.79
C PRO A 121 24.62 5.77 17.31
N PHE A 122 25.00 4.49 17.41
CA PHE A 122 24.08 3.39 17.08
C PHE A 122 22.90 3.36 18.05
N VAL A 123 23.16 3.49 19.36
CA VAL A 123 22.13 3.53 20.40
C VAL A 123 21.20 4.73 20.22
N ILE A 124 21.75 5.90 19.91
CA ILE A 124 20.94 7.12 19.68
C ILE A 124 20.02 6.93 18.48
N LEU A 125 20.56 6.48 17.33
CA LEU A 125 19.75 6.23 16.14
C LEU A 125 18.69 5.15 16.40
N PHE A 126 19.07 4.06 17.07
CA PHE A 126 18.14 3.00 17.45
C PHE A 126 17.00 3.54 18.32
N ALA A 127 17.30 4.34 19.34
CA ALA A 127 16.29 4.93 20.22
C ALA A 127 15.31 5.84 19.46
N VAL A 128 15.80 6.66 18.52
CA VAL A 128 14.96 7.50 17.66
C VAL A 128 14.00 6.65 16.82
N TYR A 129 14.51 5.60 16.15
CA TYR A 129 13.66 4.71 15.35
C TYR A 129 12.68 3.90 16.20
N PHE A 130 13.08 3.51 17.40
CA PHE A 130 12.21 2.85 18.36
C PHE A 130 11.01 3.73 18.75
N ILE A 131 11.25 5.01 19.06
CA ILE A 131 10.20 5.99 19.37
C ILE A 131 9.29 6.21 18.16
N ILE A 132 9.85 6.40 16.95
CA ILE A 132 9.07 6.57 15.72
C ILE A 132 8.21 5.31 15.46
N GLY A 133 8.76 4.12 15.73
CA GLY A 133 8.06 2.84 15.66
C GLY A 133 6.83 2.80 16.56
N ILE A 134 6.99 3.23 17.82
CA ILE A 134 5.88 3.32 18.79
C ILE A 134 4.81 4.29 18.29
N VAL A 135 5.20 5.49 17.87
CA VAL A 135 4.26 6.49 17.33
C VAL A 135 3.54 5.95 16.08
N SER A 136 4.22 5.16 15.25
CA SER A 136 3.63 4.53 14.06
C SER A 136 2.55 3.49 14.39
N LEU A 137 2.54 2.88 15.59
CA LEU A 137 1.43 2.01 16.02
C LEU A 137 0.13 2.79 16.17
N PHE A 138 0.20 4.07 16.54
CA PHE A 138 -0.99 4.89 16.77
C PHE A 138 -1.54 5.55 15.50
N LYS A 139 -0.74 5.66 14.43
CA LYS A 139 -1.21 6.19 13.14
C LYS A 139 -2.17 5.22 12.46
N LYS A 140 -3.40 5.65 12.16
CA LYS A 140 -4.46 4.81 11.57
C LYS A 140 -4.40 4.71 10.04
N ASN A 141 -3.79 5.68 9.35
CA ASN A 141 -3.98 5.85 7.90
C ASN A 141 -2.72 5.58 7.06
N LYS A 142 -1.86 4.64 7.48
CA LYS A 142 -0.64 4.33 6.72
C LYS A 142 -0.99 3.38 5.56
N LYS A 143 -0.60 3.75 4.34
CA LYS A 143 -0.84 3.02 3.10
C LYS A 143 0.43 2.32 2.62
N ASP A 144 0.23 1.28 1.85
CA ASP A 144 1.23 0.54 1.09
C ASP A 144 1.52 1.22 -0.27
N SER A 145 2.56 0.79 -0.99
CA SER A 145 2.90 1.25 -2.35
C SER A 145 1.77 1.05 -3.36
N ASN A 146 0.93 0.04 -3.16
CA ASN A 146 -0.27 -0.23 -3.95
C ASN A 146 -1.50 0.58 -3.50
N GLY A 147 -1.34 1.53 -2.57
CA GLY A 147 -2.41 2.41 -2.10
C GLY A 147 -3.39 1.78 -1.11
N VAL A 148 -3.21 0.49 -0.78
CA VAL A 148 -4.03 -0.27 0.17
C VAL A 148 -3.66 0.10 1.62
N PHE A 149 -4.65 0.20 2.50
CA PHE A 149 -4.43 0.48 3.92
C PHE A 149 -3.89 -0.75 4.66
N LEU A 150 -2.99 -0.52 5.62
CA LEU A 150 -2.46 -1.58 6.47
C LEU A 150 -3.52 -2.09 7.48
N LYS A 151 -3.50 -3.39 7.73
CA LYS A 151 -4.39 -4.07 8.69
C LYS A 151 -3.86 -4.04 10.13
#